data_AF-A0A419IWJ6-F1
#
_entry.id   AF-A0A419IWJ6-F1
#
_cell.length_a   1.000
_cell.length_b   1.000
_cell.length_c   1.000
_cell.angle_alpha   90.00
_cell.angle_beta   90.00
_cell.angle_gamma   90.00
#
_symmetry.space_group_name_H-M   'P 1'
#
loop_
_entity.id
_entity.type
_entity.pdbx_description
1 polymer ?
#
loop_
_entity_poly.entity_id
_entity_poly.type
_entity_poly.pdbx_seq_one_letter_code
_entity_poly.pdbx_strand_id
1 'polypeptide(L)'
;MTVELLKDIGDDVMVSIACPYPGTDLYKIGKEKGFINTEDWTRYVTSPTYIDKYYPVMKTEHLSEKEILESFYYIHSFFARKKFQRRFGQYFYLNPAFYSEWVFKRGLVRRFIMAFKLITARFKGLFLRPFRQET
;
A
#
# COMPACT_ATOMS: atom_id res chain seq x y z
N MET A 1 11.67 -3.18 11.68
CA MET A 1 10.73 -4.05 12.42
C MET A 1 9.64 -4.68 11.53
N THR A 2 8.53 -4.02 11.18
CA THR A 2 7.39 -4.69 10.47
C THR A 2 7.78 -5.35 9.14
N VAL A 3 8.57 -4.67 8.31
CA VAL A 3 9.03 -5.23 7.02
C VAL A 3 9.96 -6.43 7.21
N GLU A 4 10.82 -6.42 8.23
CA GLU A 4 11.74 -7.54 8.52
C GLU A 4 10.96 -8.74 9.00
N LEU A 5 10.02 -8.55 9.93
CA LEU A 5 9.12 -9.61 10.39
C LEU A 5 8.35 -10.22 9.21
N LEU A 6 7.72 -9.40 8.38
CA LEU A 6 6.96 -9.88 7.21
C LEU A 6 7.84 -10.61 6.18
N LYS A 7 9.14 -10.30 6.09
CA LYS A 7 10.06 -11.03 5.21
C LYS A 7 10.40 -12.42 5.74
N ASP A 8 10.39 -12.57 7.06
CA ASP A 8 10.74 -13.79 7.77
C ASP A 8 9.56 -14.78 7.81
N ILE A 9 8.37 -14.29 8.18
CA ILE A 9 7.19 -15.16 8.36
C ILE A 9 6.25 -15.18 7.15
N GLY A 10 6.36 -14.20 6.25
CA GLY A 10 5.34 -13.90 5.26
C GLY A 10 5.53 -14.68 3.96
N ASP A 11 4.69 -15.69 3.79
CA ASP A 11 4.53 -16.39 2.52
C ASP A 11 3.75 -15.53 1.51
N ASP A 12 2.48 -15.24 1.79
CA ASP A 12 1.69 -14.26 1.03
C ASP A 12 1.30 -13.11 1.96
N VAL A 13 1.81 -11.92 1.66
CA VAL A 13 1.65 -10.74 2.52
C VAL A 13 0.56 -9.85 1.95
N MET A 14 -0.47 -9.65 2.76
CA MET A 14 -1.49 -8.62 2.51
C MET A 14 -1.22 -7.43 3.42
N VAL A 15 -1.12 -6.24 2.82
CA VAL A 15 -0.94 -4.97 3.52
C VAL A 15 -2.19 -4.15 3.29
N SER A 16 -2.67 -3.49 4.33
CA SER A 16 -3.81 -2.58 4.30
C SER A 16 -3.52 -1.34 5.14
N ILE A 17 -4.23 -0.25 4.83
CA ILE A 17 -4.24 0.98 5.63
C ILE A 17 -5.44 0.90 6.56
N ALA A 18 -5.22 1.19 7.85
CA ALA A 18 -6.28 1.22 8.85
C ALA A 18 -7.38 2.23 8.44
N CYS A 19 -8.63 1.79 8.46
CA CYS A 19 -9.78 2.58 8.07
C CYS A 19 -10.74 2.69 9.28
N PRO A 20 -11.04 3.90 9.76
CA PRO A 20 -11.87 4.08 10.96
C PRO A 20 -13.36 3.92 10.63
N TYR A 21 -13.92 2.71 10.66
CA TYR A 21 -15.35 2.54 10.35
C TYR A 21 -16.28 3.09 11.46
N PRO A 22 -17.49 3.59 11.14
CA PRO A 22 -18.46 4.08 12.12
C PRO A 22 -18.68 3.11 13.26
N GLY A 23 -18.81 3.64 14.48
CA GLY A 23 -19.07 2.82 15.67
C GLY A 23 -17.85 2.10 16.23
N THR A 24 -16.72 2.05 15.50
CA THR A 24 -15.45 1.54 16.04
C THR A 24 -14.79 2.55 16.97
N ASP A 25 -13.99 2.07 17.92
CA ASP A 25 -13.24 2.97 18.81
C ASP A 25 -12.20 3.78 18.04
N LEU A 26 -11.63 3.23 16.96
CA LEU A 26 -10.74 3.97 16.08
C LEU A 26 -11.43 5.18 15.44
N TYR A 27 -12.70 5.03 15.06
CA TYR A 27 -13.50 6.14 14.54
C TYR A 27 -13.80 7.18 15.60
N LYS A 28 -14.17 6.78 16.82
CA LYS A 28 -14.39 7.71 17.93
C LYS A 28 -13.12 8.53 18.22
N ILE A 29 -11.98 7.85 18.36
CA ILE A 29 -10.68 8.49 18.58
C ILE A 29 -10.34 9.43 17.40
N GLY A 30 -10.52 8.96 16.18
CA GLY A 30 -10.25 9.76 14.97
C GLY A 30 -11.15 11.00 14.87
N LYS A 31 -12.41 10.91 15.32
CA LYS A 31 -13.34 12.04 15.38
C LYS A 31 -12.97 13.03 16.47
N GLU A 32 -12.74 12.55 17.69
CA GLU A 32 -12.38 13.36 18.85
C GLU A 32 -11.09 14.16 18.61
N LYS A 33 -10.10 13.54 17.97
CA LYS A 33 -8.81 14.18 17.67
C LYS A 33 -8.78 14.95 16.34
N GLY A 34 -9.87 14.99 15.58
CA GLY A 34 -9.92 15.66 14.29
C GLY A 34 -8.98 15.06 13.24
N PHE A 35 -8.76 13.74 13.28
CA PHE A 35 -7.87 13.02 12.35
C PHE A 35 -8.58 12.53 11.10
N ILE A 36 -9.90 12.44 11.12
CA ILE A 36 -10.70 12.01 9.96
C ILE A 36 -10.87 13.20 9.01
N ASN A 37 -10.41 13.04 7.78
CA ASN A 37 -10.47 14.10 6.77
C ASN A 37 -11.75 14.11 5.92
N THR A 38 -12.58 13.07 6.04
CA THR A 38 -13.84 12.96 5.29
C THR A 38 -14.83 12.00 5.94
N GLU A 39 -16.12 12.32 5.88
CA GLU A 39 -17.22 11.41 6.25
C GLU A 39 -17.90 10.77 5.03
N ASP A 40 -17.35 10.98 3.84
CA ASP A 40 -17.81 10.30 2.63
C ASP A 40 -17.39 8.83 2.68
N TRP A 41 -18.35 7.96 3.04
CA TRP A 41 -18.17 6.52 3.18
C TRP A 41 -17.71 5.83 1.90
N THR A 42 -17.94 6.41 0.72
CA THR A 42 -17.45 5.84 -0.54
C THR A 42 -15.92 5.83 -0.62
N ARG A 43 -15.25 6.64 0.22
CA ARG A 43 -13.79 6.73 0.32
C ARG A 43 -13.17 5.77 1.34
N TYR A 44 -13.98 5.06 2.12
CA TYR A 44 -13.54 4.19 3.22
C TYR A 44 -13.04 2.84 2.70
N VAL A 45 -11.87 2.89 2.06
CA VAL A 45 -11.22 1.77 1.40
C VAL A 45 -9.89 1.48 2.08
N THR A 46 -9.59 0.20 2.32
CA THR A 46 -8.37 -0.20 3.05
C THR A 46 -7.15 -0.38 2.15
N SER A 47 -7.35 -0.48 0.83
CA SER A 47 -6.27 -0.65 -0.14
C SER A 47 -6.29 0.42 -1.24
N PRO A 48 -5.16 1.13 -1.46
CA PRO A 48 -4.98 2.03 -2.59
C PRO A 48 -5.19 1.41 -3.97
N THR A 49 -5.25 0.08 -4.06
CA THR A 49 -5.39 -0.64 -5.32
C THR A 49 -6.83 -0.81 -5.78
N TYR A 50 -7.84 -0.42 -4.99
CA TYR A 50 -9.25 -0.61 -5.37
C TYR A 50 -9.87 0.60 -6.05
N ILE A 51 -9.47 1.82 -5.68
CA ILE A 51 -9.97 3.07 -6.28
C ILE A 51 -8.84 3.84 -6.99
N ASP A 52 -9.19 4.69 -7.95
CA ASP A 52 -8.17 5.40 -8.77
C ASP A 52 -7.51 6.56 -8.04
N LYS A 53 -8.31 7.37 -7.33
CA LYS A 53 -7.85 8.51 -6.53
C LYS A 53 -7.91 8.17 -5.04
N TYR A 54 -7.07 7.23 -4.64
CA TYR A 54 -6.97 6.85 -3.23
C TYR A 54 -6.23 7.89 -2.40
N TYR A 55 -6.80 8.22 -1.24
CA TYR A 55 -6.14 8.97 -0.18
C TYR A 55 -6.62 8.42 1.17
N PRO A 56 -5.73 8.17 2.15
CA PRO A 56 -6.16 7.72 3.47
C PRO A 56 -7.19 8.66 4.08
N VAL A 57 -8.21 8.08 4.71
CA VAL A 57 -9.31 8.82 5.34
C VAL A 57 -8.90 9.42 6.68
N MET A 58 -7.84 8.91 7.28
CA MET A 58 -7.40 9.24 8.62
C MET A 58 -5.88 9.45 8.65
N LYS A 59 -5.45 10.54 9.28
CA LYS A 59 -4.05 10.74 9.71
C LYS A 59 -3.83 10.20 11.12
N THR A 60 -2.59 10.23 11.59
CA THR A 60 -2.27 9.94 12.99
C THR A 60 -1.56 11.14 13.62
N GLU A 61 -1.23 11.04 14.90
CA GLU A 61 -0.42 12.04 15.61
C GLU A 61 0.96 12.23 14.97
N HIS A 62 1.51 11.17 14.38
CA HIS A 62 2.89 11.15 13.90
C HIS A 62 3.02 11.10 12.38
N LEU A 63 1.96 10.66 11.68
CA LEU A 63 1.99 10.46 10.24
C LEU A 63 0.82 11.19 9.57
N SER A 64 1.15 12.00 8.58
CA SER A 64 0.20 12.52 7.62
C SER A 64 -0.37 11.42 6.73
N GLU A 65 -1.51 11.67 6.09
CA GLU A 65 -2.13 10.74 5.14
C GLU A 65 -1.19 10.41 3.96
N LYS A 66 -0.37 11.38 3.55
CA LYS A 66 0.62 11.17 2.49
C LYS A 66 1.70 10.19 2.95
N GLU A 67 2.23 10.34 4.17
CA GLU A 67 3.25 9.45 4.72
C GLU A 67 2.71 8.04 4.97
N ILE A 68 1.45 7.93 5.40
CA ILE A 68 0.74 6.64 5.50
C ILE A 68 0.67 5.95 4.13
N LEU A 69 0.29 6.72 3.10
CA LEU A 69 0.20 6.20 1.72
C LEU A 69 1.57 5.80 1.17
N GLU A 70 2.61 6.61 1.39
CA GLU A 70 3.99 6.29 0.98
C GLU A 70 4.51 5.04 1.72
N SER A 71 4.19 4.91 3.02
CA SER A 71 4.53 3.73 3.83
C SER A 71 3.90 2.46 3.30
N PHE A 72 2.63 2.52 2.89
CA PHE A 72 1.95 1.40 2.22
C PHE A 72 2.72 0.95 0.96
N TYR A 73 3.07 1.89 0.07
CA TYR A 73 3.80 1.56 -1.16
C TYR A 73 5.20 1.04 -0.86
N TYR A 74 5.88 1.58 0.16
CA TYR A 74 7.20 1.12 0.59
C TYR A 74 7.15 -0.35 1.03
N ILE A 75 6.23 -0.72 1.93
CA ILE A 75 6.08 -2.10 2.40
C ILE A 75 5.72 -3.01 1.22
N HIS A 76 4.73 -2.63 0.41
CA HIS A 76 4.27 -3.44 -0.72
C HIS A 76 5.37 -3.64 -1.78
N SER A 77 6.34 -2.72 -1.91
CA SER A 77 7.46 -2.84 -2.85
C SER A 77 8.38 -4.04 -2.55
N PHE A 78 8.42 -4.52 -1.30
CA PHE A 78 9.22 -5.70 -0.95
C PHE A 78 8.57 -7.01 -1.39
N PHE A 79 7.24 -7.05 -1.44
CA PHE A 79 6.47 -8.27 -1.67
C PHE A 79 5.87 -8.36 -3.07
N ALA A 80 5.80 -7.25 -3.82
CA ALA A 80 5.22 -7.20 -5.16
C ALA A 80 5.75 -8.31 -6.07
N ARG A 81 7.08 -8.47 -6.18
CA ARG A 81 7.71 -9.50 -7.02
C ARG A 81 7.33 -10.92 -6.59
N LYS A 82 7.43 -11.23 -5.28
CA LYS A 82 7.07 -12.54 -4.74
C LYS A 82 5.61 -12.87 -5.03
N LYS A 83 4.71 -11.89 -4.87
CA LYS A 83 3.27 -12.02 -5.17
C LYS A 83 3.00 -12.32 -6.63
N PHE A 84 3.69 -11.64 -7.56
CA PHE A 84 3.58 -11.91 -8.99
C PHE A 84 4.08 -13.32 -9.36
N GLN A 85 5.25 -13.70 -8.86
CA GLN A 85 5.83 -15.03 -9.10
C GLN A 85 4.93 -16.16 -8.59
N ARG A 86 4.27 -15.98 -7.43
CA ARG A 86 3.33 -16.98 -6.90
C ARG A 86 2.05 -17.07 -7.71
N ARG A 87 1.46 -15.93 -8.06
CA ARG A 87 0.17 -15.89 -8.76
C ARG A 87 0.25 -16.42 -10.19
N PHE A 88 1.35 -16.17 -10.88
CA PHE A 88 1.48 -16.48 -12.32
C PHE A 88 2.61 -17.46 -12.64
N GLY A 89 3.31 -17.97 -11.62
CA GLY A 89 4.45 -18.86 -11.77
C GLY A 89 5.77 -18.14 -12.05
N GLN A 90 6.87 -18.86 -11.87
CA GLN A 90 8.23 -18.36 -12.11
C GLN A 90 8.49 -17.96 -13.57
N TYR A 91 7.74 -18.55 -14.50
CA TYR A 91 7.85 -18.33 -15.94
C TYR A 91 6.95 -17.21 -16.47
N PHE A 92 6.26 -16.46 -15.62
CA PHE A 92 5.36 -15.38 -16.05
C PHE A 92 6.02 -14.38 -17.01
N TYR A 93 7.28 -14.03 -16.77
CA TYR A 93 8.04 -13.10 -17.61
C TYR A 93 8.61 -13.74 -18.89
N LEU A 94 8.54 -15.07 -19.01
CA LEU A 94 9.13 -15.83 -20.11
C LEU A 94 8.13 -16.12 -21.24
N ASN A 95 6.83 -15.92 -21.00
CA ASN A 95 5.81 -16.00 -22.05
C ASN A 95 5.38 -14.58 -22.49
N PRO A 96 5.92 -14.05 -23.60
CA PRO A 96 5.60 -12.71 -24.09
C PRO A 96 4.14 -12.54 -24.53
N ALA A 97 3.48 -13.61 -25.01
CA ALA A 97 2.06 -13.57 -25.39
C ALA A 97 1.16 -13.43 -24.15
N PHE A 98 1.46 -14.17 -23.08
CA PHE A 98 0.72 -14.08 -21.81
C PHE A 98 0.97 -12.75 -21.08
N TYR A 99 2.22 -12.27 -21.07
CA TYR A 99 2.59 -10.98 -20.49
C TYR A 99 1.88 -9.82 -21.20
N SER A 100 1.89 -9.80 -22.54
CA SER A 100 1.24 -8.77 -23.33
C SER A 100 -0.28 -8.79 -23.12
N GLU A 101 -0.94 -9.95 -23.24
CA GLU A 101 -2.38 -10.07 -22.99
C GLU A 101 -2.77 -9.58 -21.59
N TRP A 102 -1.98 -9.94 -20.56
CA TRP A 102 -2.20 -9.47 -19.20
C TRP A 102 -2.04 -7.94 -19.10
N VAL A 103 -0.95 -7.37 -19.63
CA VAL A 103 -0.63 -5.94 -19.61
C VAL A 103 -1.64 -5.09 -20.38
N PHE A 104 -2.13 -5.57 -21.52
CA PHE A 104 -3.03 -4.84 -22.40
C PHE A 104 -4.52 -4.99 -22.03
N LYS A 105 -4.98 -6.13 -21.50
CA LYS A 105 -6.42 -6.33 -21.15
C LYS A 105 -6.90 -5.58 -19.90
N ARG A 106 -6.00 -5.10 -19.04
CA ARG A 106 -6.37 -4.39 -17.79
C ARG A 106 -5.50 -3.16 -17.57
N GLY A 107 -5.97 -2.01 -18.07
CA GLY A 107 -5.56 -0.67 -17.65
C GLY A 107 -4.05 -0.47 -17.51
N LEU A 108 -3.33 -0.51 -18.64
CA LEU A 108 -1.88 -0.41 -18.76
C LEU A 108 -1.32 0.78 -17.94
N VAL A 109 -1.92 1.95 -18.09
CA VAL A 109 -1.54 3.20 -17.39
C VAL A 109 -1.53 3.02 -15.86
N ARG A 110 -2.56 2.38 -15.28
CA ARG A 110 -2.68 2.21 -13.83
C ARG A 110 -1.55 1.36 -13.25
N ARG A 111 -1.14 0.32 -13.99
CA ARG A 111 -0.05 -0.56 -13.58
C ARG A 111 1.31 0.12 -13.67
N PHE A 112 1.53 0.93 -14.71
CA PHE A 112 2.73 1.76 -14.80
C PHE A 112 2.80 2.78 -13.66
N ILE A 113 1.70 3.47 -13.35
CA ILE A 113 1.63 4.39 -12.20
C ILE A 113 1.94 3.64 -10.89
N MET A 114 1.36 2.46 -10.69
CA MET A 114 1.59 1.66 -9.50
C MET A 114 3.06 1.20 -9.40
N ALA A 115 3.63 0.68 -10.49
CA ALA A 115 5.04 0.29 -10.55
C ALA A 115 5.96 1.46 -10.25
N PHE A 116 5.68 2.63 -10.83
CA PHE A 116 6.41 3.86 -10.56
C PHE A 116 6.31 4.28 -9.08
N LYS A 117 5.12 4.24 -8.48
CA LYS A 117 4.91 4.52 -7.04
C LYS A 117 5.68 3.54 -6.14
N LEU A 118 5.71 2.26 -6.48
CA LEU A 118 6.48 1.26 -5.73
C LEU A 118 7.99 1.49 -5.82
N ILE A 119 8.50 1.81 -7.02
CA ILE A 119 9.93 2.08 -7.24
C ILE A 119 10.34 3.36 -6.51
N THR A 120 9.61 4.45 -6.71
CA THR A 120 9.89 5.73 -6.05
C THR A 120 9.81 5.64 -4.53
N ALA A 121 8.81 4.96 -3.98
CA ALA A 121 8.73 4.71 -2.53
C ALA A 121 9.92 3.89 -2.03
N ARG A 122 10.41 2.92 -2.80
CA ARG A 122 11.58 2.11 -2.45
C ARG A 122 12.87 2.93 -2.40
N PHE A 123 13.07 3.85 -3.35
CA PHE A 123 14.21 4.78 -3.33
C PHE A 123 14.09 5.79 -2.18
N LYS A 124 12.93 6.43 -1.99
CA LYS A 124 12.71 7.35 -0.87
C LYS A 124 12.92 6.70 0.49
N GLY A 125 12.38 5.50 0.69
CA GLY A 125 12.55 4.72 1.93
C GLY A 125 13.95 4.14 2.13
N LEU A 126 14.83 4.22 1.13
CA LEU A 126 16.26 3.93 1.27
C LEU A 126 17.03 5.14 1.83
N PHE A 127 16.59 6.35 1.50
CA PHE A 127 17.12 7.61 2.03
C PHE A 127 16.53 7.99 3.39
N LEU A 128 15.36 7.43 3.74
CA LEU A 128 14.72 7.58 5.05
C LEU A 128 15.01 6.37 5.95
N ARG A 129 16.23 6.24 6.51
CA ARG A 129 16.44 5.46 7.75
C ARG A 129 17.49 6.11 8.65
N PRO A 130 17.34 5.99 9.98
CA PRO A 130 16.36 5.17 10.68
C PRO A 130 15.10 5.98 11.05
N PHE A 131 13.94 5.33 10.93
CA PHE A 131 12.79 5.66 11.78
C PHE A 131 13.31 5.63 13.22
N ARG A 132 13.33 6.81 13.83
CA ARG A 132 13.81 7.15 15.17
C ARG A 132 13.51 6.02 16.16
N GLN A 133 14.56 5.37 16.66
CA GLN A 133 14.50 4.60 17.90
C GLN A 133 14.41 5.59 19.06
N GLU A 134 13.24 6.19 19.29
CA GLU A 134 12.96 6.93 20.52
C GLU A 134 11.49 6.71 20.89
N THR A 135 11.23 5.61 21.59
CA THR A 135 10.75 5.57 22.98
C THR A 135 10.66 4.13 23.47
#